data_AF-A0A9P0EYW3-F1
#
_entry.id   AF-A0A9P0EYW3-F1
#
_cell.length_a   1.000
_cell.length_b   1.000
_cell.length_c   1.000
_cell.angle_alpha   90.00
_cell.angle_beta   90.00
_cell.angle_gamma   90.00
#
_symmetry.space_group_name_H-M   'P 1'
#
loop_
_entity.id
_entity.type
_entity.pdbx_description
1 polymer ?
#
loop_
_entity_poly.entity_id
_entity_poly.type
_entity_poly.pdbx_seq_one_letter_code
_entity_poly.pdbx_strand_id
1 'polypeptide(L)'
;MRNFRESTGSWIEAAEKLADELGIGPTPDKRVPKKKKMPGETADDESRNFSPNLKFRQSINEVLNTISSDLERRLQTVEEVHDLFGFSKGEEMNELNDDDLKKHAKDFAMK
;
A
#
# COMPACT_ATOMS: atom_id res chain seq x y z
N MET A 1 2.69 -21.77 -4.60
CA MET A 1 2.75 -20.40 -4.06
C MET A 1 1.56 -20.22 -3.14
N ARG A 2 1.76 -19.95 -1.84
CA ARG A 2 0.64 -19.68 -0.92
C ARG A 2 0.04 -18.32 -1.30
N ASN A 3 -1.27 -18.26 -1.45
CA ASN A 3 -1.94 -17.05 -1.88
C ASN A 3 -1.67 -15.96 -0.83
N PHE A 4 -1.20 -14.78 -1.26
CA PHE A 4 -0.88 -13.66 -0.35
C PHE A 4 -2.06 -13.32 0.60
N ARG A 5 -3.30 -13.52 0.13
CA ARG A 5 -4.53 -13.42 0.91
C ARG A 5 -4.66 -14.44 2.05
N GLU A 6 -4.21 -15.67 1.84
CA GLU A 6 -4.20 -16.72 2.87
C GLU A 6 -3.17 -16.40 3.96
N SER A 7 -2.03 -15.82 3.57
CA SER A 7 -1.01 -15.35 4.51
C SER A 7 -1.57 -14.24 5.40
N THR A 8 -2.15 -13.18 4.83
CA THR A 8 -2.67 -12.04 5.62
C THR A 8 -3.82 -12.42 6.55
N GLY A 9 -4.70 -13.34 6.14
CA GLY A 9 -5.81 -13.81 7.00
C GLY A 9 -5.31 -14.52 8.26
N SER A 10 -4.24 -15.33 8.13
CA SER A 10 -3.63 -16.04 9.26
C SER A 10 -3.03 -15.10 10.30
N TRP A 11 -2.47 -13.96 9.89
CA TRP A 11 -1.90 -12.99 10.82
C TRP A 11 -2.97 -12.17 11.54
N ILE A 12 -4.08 -11.87 10.87
CA ILE A 12 -5.22 -11.16 11.47
C ILE A 12 -5.87 -12.03 12.55
N GLU A 13 -6.12 -13.31 12.27
CA GLU A 13 -6.72 -14.22 13.26
C GLU A 13 -5.81 -14.46 14.48
N ALA A 14 -4.48 -14.51 14.26
CA ALA A 14 -3.52 -14.60 15.35
C ALA A 14 -3.48 -13.32 16.20
N ALA A 15 -3.58 -12.15 15.57
CA ALA A 15 -3.61 -10.87 16.27
C ALA A 15 -4.90 -10.65 17.07
N GLU A 16 -6.05 -11.09 16.55
CA GLU A 16 -7.34 -11.04 17.26
C GLU A 16 -7.31 -11.90 18.53
N LYS A 17 -6.83 -13.14 18.44
CA LYS A 17 -6.69 -14.02 19.62
C LYS A 17 -5.75 -13.43 20.68
N LEU A 18 -4.63 -12.85 20.24
CA LEU A 18 -3.69 -12.20 21.15
C LEU A 18 -4.29 -10.96 21.82
N ALA A 19 -5.11 -10.19 21.10
CA ALA A 19 -5.80 -9.02 21.64
C ALA A 19 -6.83 -9.42 22.71
N ASP A 20 -7.56 -10.51 22.50
CA ASP A 20 -8.51 -11.07 23.48
C ASP A 20 -7.79 -11.58 24.74
N GLU A 21 -6.67 -12.30 24.59
CA GLU A 21 -5.84 -12.78 25.71
C GLU A 21 -5.27 -11.63 26.55
N LEU A 22 -4.90 -10.52 25.90
CA LEU A 22 -4.35 -9.33 26.55
C LEU A 22 -5.44 -8.36 27.05
N GLY A 23 -6.72 -8.67 26.82
CA GLY A 23 -7.84 -7.78 27.17
C GLY A 23 -7.82 -6.44 26.43
N ILE A 24 -7.13 -6.37 25.30
CA ILE A 24 -7.02 -5.17 24.46
C ILE A 24 -8.24 -5.18 23.52
N GLY A 25 -9.35 -4.62 24.00
CA GLY A 25 -10.51 -4.38 23.16
C GLY A 25 -10.20 -3.39 22.02
N PRO A 26 -11.04 -3.33 20.98
CA PRO A 26 -10.88 -2.36 19.90
C PRO A 26 -10.80 -0.96 20.50
N THR A 27 -9.77 -0.21 20.10
CA THR A 27 -9.61 1.20 20.47
C THR A 27 -10.96 1.90 20.25
N PRO A 28 -11.57 2.53 21.27
CA PRO A 28 -12.85 3.19 21.09
C PRO A 28 -12.73 4.17 19.93
N ASP A 29 -13.67 4.09 18.99
CA ASP A 29 -13.75 4.98 17.83
C ASP A 29 -13.35 6.39 18.23
N LYS A 30 -12.38 6.98 17.52
CA LYS A 30 -11.85 8.33 17.75
C LYS A 30 -12.99 9.21 18.25
N ARG A 31 -12.96 9.58 19.54
CA ARG A 31 -14.01 10.36 20.20
C ARG A 31 -14.44 11.50 19.28
N VAL A 32 -15.61 11.36 18.66
CA VAL A 32 -16.13 12.41 17.80
C VAL A 32 -16.50 13.57 18.73
N PRO A 33 -15.81 14.73 18.63
CA PRO A 33 -16.11 15.84 19.51
C PRO A 33 -17.54 16.30 19.26
N LYS A 34 -18.36 16.29 20.33
CA LYS A 34 -19.73 16.78 20.26
C LYS A 34 -19.71 18.27 19.94
N LYS A 35 -20.51 18.69 18.97
CA LYS A 35 -20.73 20.11 18.68
C LYS A 35 -21.28 20.79 19.94
N LYS A 36 -20.76 21.96 20.30
CA LYS A 36 -21.29 22.76 21.42
C LYS A 36 -22.74 23.16 21.08
N LYS A 37 -23.66 23.00 22.04
CA LYS A 37 -25.10 23.30 21.87
C LYS A 37 -25.51 24.42 22.82
N MET A 38 -26.53 25.17 22.42
CA MET A 38 -27.25 26.07 23.32
C MET A 38 -28.36 25.30 24.07
N PRO A 39 -28.80 25.76 25.26
CA PRO A 39 -29.90 25.14 25.97
C PRO A 39 -31.21 25.16 25.16
N GLY A 40 -31.87 24.00 25.00
CA GLY A 40 -33.14 23.86 24.29
C GLY A 40 -33.03 23.41 22.83
N GLU A 41 -31.81 23.27 22.29
CA GLU A 41 -31.60 22.84 20.91
C GLU A 41 -31.57 21.29 20.83
N THR A 42 -32.59 20.68 20.23
CA THR A 42 -32.54 19.28 19.80
C THR A 42 -31.50 19.18 18.69
N ALA A 43 -30.44 18.41 18.90
CA ALA A 43 -29.49 18.20 17.83
C ALA A 43 -30.15 17.35 16.76
N ASP A 44 -30.29 17.92 15.57
CA ASP A 44 -30.38 17.08 14.39
C ASP A 44 -29.12 16.22 14.35
N ASP A 45 -29.33 14.91 14.32
CA ASP A 45 -28.35 13.92 13.89
C ASP A 45 -28.07 14.15 12.39
N GLU A 46 -27.57 15.33 12.05
CA GLU A 46 -26.75 15.49 10.87
C GLU A 46 -25.42 14.82 11.21
N SER A 47 -25.41 13.48 11.17
CA SER A 47 -24.18 12.72 10.90
C SER A 47 -23.47 13.52 9.83
N ARG A 48 -22.29 14.10 10.13
CA ARG A 48 -21.62 15.10 9.28
C ARG A 48 -21.81 14.71 7.82
N ASN A 49 -22.82 15.29 7.17
CA ASN A 49 -23.14 14.93 5.81
C ASN A 49 -21.98 15.53 5.06
N PHE A 50 -21.04 14.68 4.65
CA PHE A 50 -19.88 15.11 3.90
C PHE A 50 -20.41 16.00 2.79
N SER A 51 -20.06 17.29 2.85
CA SER A 51 -20.56 18.24 1.87
C SER A 51 -20.19 17.70 0.48
N PRO A 52 -21.01 17.91 -0.56
CA PRO A 52 -20.70 17.43 -1.90
C PRO A 52 -19.27 17.79 -2.34
N ASN A 53 -18.78 18.97 -1.92
CA ASN A 53 -17.40 19.41 -2.10
C ASN A 53 -16.35 18.51 -1.41
N LEU A 54 -16.62 18.05 -0.19
CA LEU A 54 -15.71 17.17 0.53
C LEU A 54 -15.68 15.77 -0.09
N LYS A 55 -16.84 15.24 -0.53
CA LYS A 55 -16.91 13.98 -1.26
C LYS A 55 -16.13 14.06 -2.57
N PHE A 56 -16.34 15.12 -3.35
CA PHE A 56 -15.62 15.34 -4.60
C PHE A 56 -14.10 15.42 -4.41
N ARG A 57 -13.63 16.11 -3.36
CA ARG A 57 -12.21 16.16 -3.00
C ARG A 57 -11.65 14.78 -2.63
N GLN A 58 -12.42 13.98 -1.89
CA GLN A 58 -12.02 12.60 -1.57
C GLN A 58 -11.90 11.75 -2.84
N SER A 59 -12.88 11.84 -3.75
CA SER A 59 -12.84 11.14 -5.04
C SER A 59 -11.61 11.51 -5.87
N ILE A 60 -11.28 12.79 -5.94
CA ILE A 60 -10.07 13.25 -6.65
C ILE A 60 -8.82 12.66 -6.00
N ASN A 61 -8.72 12.72 -4.67
CA ASN A 61 -7.56 12.18 -3.96
C ASN A 61 -7.39 10.67 -4.18
N GLU A 62 -8.48 9.91 -4.21
CA GLU A 62 -8.44 8.47 -4.52
C GLU A 62 -7.90 8.19 -5.92
N VAL A 63 -8.34 8.97 -6.92
CA VAL A 63 -7.84 8.87 -8.29
C VAL A 63 -6.35 9.22 -8.35
N LEU A 64 -5.94 10.31 -7.70
CA LEU A 64 -4.53 10.74 -7.67
C LEU A 64 -3.63 9.72 -6.97
N ASN A 65 -4.10 9.14 -5.86
CA ASN A 65 -3.37 8.08 -5.15
C ASN A 65 -3.22 6.83 -6.03
N THR A 66 -4.27 6.47 -6.77
CA THR A 66 -4.23 5.33 -7.71
C THR A 66 -3.20 5.58 -8.81
N ILE A 67 -3.21 6.76 -9.42
CA ILE A 67 -2.25 7.14 -10.46
C ILE A 67 -0.82 7.10 -9.92
N SER A 68 -0.59 7.64 -8.72
CA SER A 68 0.74 7.66 -8.10
C SER A 68 1.25 6.25 -7.82
N SER A 69 0.40 5.40 -7.24
CA SER A 69 0.74 3.99 -6.95
C SER A 69 1.05 3.21 -8.23
N ASP A 70 0.30 3.45 -9.31
CA ASP A 70 0.54 2.79 -10.60
C ASP A 70 1.83 3.28 -11.27
N LEU A 71 2.16 4.56 -11.14
CA LEU A 71 3.42 5.11 -11.63
C LEU A 71 4.62 4.52 -10.88
N GLU A 72 4.56 4.46 -9.55
CA GLU A 72 5.59 3.83 -8.72
C GLU A 72 5.79 2.37 -9.10
N ARG A 73 4.70 1.60 -9.22
CA ARG A 73 4.76 0.19 -9.65
C ARG A 73 5.42 0.03 -11.02
N ARG A 74 5.08 0.90 -11.98
CA ARG A 74 5.66 0.85 -13.33
C ARG A 74 7.13 1.19 -13.33
N LEU A 75 7.55 2.19 -12.55
CA LEU A 75 8.96 2.55 -12.41
C LEU A 75 9.75 1.40 -11.80
N GLN A 76 9.24 0.81 -10.72
CA GLN A 76 9.88 -0.34 -10.09
C GLN A 76 9.98 -1.54 -11.04
N THR A 77 8.94 -1.80 -11.84
CA THR A 77 8.99 -2.87 -12.86
C THR A 77 10.05 -2.57 -13.93
N VAL A 78 10.21 -1.30 -14.33
CA VAL A 78 11.24 -0.89 -15.29
C VAL A 78 12.64 -1.07 -14.69
N GLU A 79 12.84 -0.73 -13.42
CA GLU A 79 14.09 -0.97 -12.69
C GLU A 79 14.40 -2.46 -12.59
N GLU A 80 13.41 -3.30 -12.24
CA GLU A 80 13.59 -4.76 -12.21
C GLU A 80 13.97 -5.33 -13.60
N VAL A 81 13.34 -4.83 -14.66
CA VAL A 81 13.72 -5.21 -16.03
C VAL A 81 15.13 -4.71 -16.37
N HIS A 82 15.48 -3.51 -15.93
CA HIS A 82 16.83 -2.98 -16.10
C HIS A 82 17.86 -3.82 -15.35
N ASP A 83 17.59 -4.28 -14.13
CA ASP A 83 18.53 -5.12 -13.38
C ASP A 83 18.69 -6.51 -14.01
N LEU A 84 17.61 -7.03 -14.62
CA LEU A 84 17.65 -8.33 -15.29
C LEU A 84 18.32 -8.29 -16.67
N PHE A 85 18.20 -7.19 -17.40
CA PHE A 85 18.62 -7.09 -18.80
C PHE A 85 19.63 -5.98 -19.09
N GLY A 86 19.93 -5.13 -18.11
CA GLY A 86 20.85 -3.99 -18.24
C GLY A 86 22.21 -4.44 -18.73
N PHE A 87 22.72 -5.53 -18.18
CA PHE A 87 23.99 -6.16 -18.57
C PHE A 87 24.09 -6.49 -20.08
N SER A 88 22.96 -6.57 -20.80
CA SER A 88 22.94 -6.82 -22.25
C SER A 88 23.15 -5.56 -23.10
N LYS A 89 23.18 -4.37 -22.49
CA LYS A 89 23.59 -3.14 -23.17
C LYS A 89 25.09 -3.19 -23.42
N GLY A 90 25.49 -2.79 -24.62
CA GLY A 90 26.89 -2.81 -25.04
C GLY A 90 27.82 -1.95 -24.20
N GLU A 91 27.32 -0.92 -23.51
CA GLU A 91 28.10 -0.10 -22.57
C GLU A 91 28.42 -0.89 -21.29
N GLU A 92 27.40 -1.48 -20.66
CA GLU A 92 27.54 -2.25 -19.42
C GLU A 92 28.31 -3.56 -19.64
N MET A 93 28.21 -4.20 -20.81
CA MET A 93 29.00 -5.39 -21.16
C MET A 93 30.52 -5.15 -21.14
N ASN A 94 30.95 -3.93 -21.47
CA ASN A 94 32.38 -3.60 -21.52
C ASN A 94 32.91 -3.11 -20.15
N GLU A 95 32.03 -2.69 -19.25
CA GLU A 95 32.37 -2.18 -17.92
C GLU A 95 32.30 -3.27 -16.83
N LEU A 96 31.41 -4.25 -16.99
CA LEU A 96 31.25 -5.37 -16.05
C LEU A 96 32.40 -6.37 -16.16
N ASN A 97 32.82 -6.90 -15.02
CA ASN A 97 33.86 -7.92 -14.97
C ASN A 97 33.35 -9.26 -15.53
N ASP A 98 34.26 -10.08 -16.06
CA ASP A 98 33.93 -11.31 -16.80
C ASP A 98 33.19 -12.34 -15.91
N ASP A 99 33.47 -12.33 -14.60
CA ASP A 99 32.80 -13.18 -13.61
C ASP A 99 31.35 -12.74 -13.33
N ASP A 100 31.10 -11.43 -13.28
CA ASP A 100 29.76 -10.87 -13.08
C ASP A 100 28.91 -11.08 -14.34
N LEU A 101 29.50 -10.91 -15.52
CA LEU A 101 28.83 -11.17 -16.80
C LEU A 101 28.41 -12.65 -16.93
N LYS A 102 29.29 -13.59 -16.52
CA LYS A 102 28.98 -15.02 -16.47
C LYS A 102 27.86 -15.34 -15.49
N LYS A 103 27.81 -14.65 -14.35
CA LYS A 103 26.73 -14.81 -13.36
C LYS A 103 25.40 -14.35 -13.94
N HIS A 104 25.34 -13.14 -14.50
CA HIS A 104 24.12 -12.61 -15.15
C HIS A 104 23.66 -13.51 -16.31
N ALA A 105 24.57 -13.99 -17.14
CA ALA A 105 24.24 -14.92 -18.24
C ALA A 105 23.72 -16.29 -17.74
N LYS A 106 24.24 -16.81 -16.63
CA LYS A 106 23.74 -18.05 -16.00
C LYS A 106 22.36 -17.84 -15.39
N ASP A 107 22.17 -16.75 -14.66
CA ASP A 107 20.88 -16.40 -14.06
C ASP A 107 19.80 -16.18 -15.13
N PHE A 108 20.20 -15.63 -16.30
CA PHE A 108 19.36 -15.51 -17.47
C PHE A 108 19.00 -16.87 -18.10
N ALA A 109 19.98 -17.78 -18.24
CA ALA A 109 19.77 -19.10 -18.85
C ALA A 109 18.95 -20.08 -17.99
N MET A 110 18.83 -19.81 -16.68
CA MET A 110 18.05 -20.64 -15.75
C MET A 110 16.59 -20.17 -15.56
N LYS A 111 16.23 -18.99 -16.08
CA LYS A 111 14.85 -18.48 -16.10
C LYS A 111 14.10 -18.91 -17.36
#